data_AF-A0A5N7J7N1-F1
#
_entry.id   AF-A0A5N7J7N1-F1
#
_cell.length_a   1.000
_cell.length_b   1.000
_cell.length_c   1.000
_cell.angle_alpha   90.00
_cell.angle_beta   90.00
_cell.angle_gamma   90.00
#
_symmetry.space_group_name_H-M   'P 1'
#
loop_
_entity.id
_entity.type
_entity.pdbx_description
1 polymer ?
#
loop_
_entity_poly.entity_id
_entity_poly.type
_entity_poly.pdbx_seq_one_letter_code
_entity_poly.pdbx_strand_id
1 'polypeptide(L)'
;MNKLTEYRIFNKYRVLTLLIFVLGFFLSWFFSTGLYQLVFKFNFNAPDVIGHGIEDQKFLINLLLNFDDYVSSTFEYTTFLMPVFVCLLSIIYIKEKKGLLLYKYIRTKKFKKTLLNSIFIHSLYNAFTLYLGFVIFLVIGLIINKTPIITDNTFLNSFFGNGFYFNHPVTYYLIEGIIKFFIFTFVYSIFTFSISLVTNKMRYCIIIPIGFYLFTSIIFGAGMNIQELNPAFTQGFSSYVSINPLRVFIPLIIPILISVFLIIYHITRSERIEA
;
A
#
# COMPACT_ATOMS: atom_id res chain seq x y z
N MET A 1 -27.07 1.25 -9.75
CA MET A 1 -25.66 0.89 -10.06
C MET A 1 -25.66 -0.37 -10.94
N ASN A 2 -24.83 -0.46 -11.98
CA ASN A 2 -24.76 -1.68 -12.81
C ASN A 2 -24.28 -2.87 -11.95
N LYS A 3 -24.89 -4.06 -12.07
CA LYS A 3 -24.53 -5.27 -11.29
C LYS A 3 -23.04 -5.62 -11.36
N LEU A 4 -22.39 -5.32 -12.49
CA LEU A 4 -20.94 -5.51 -12.67
C LEU A 4 -20.11 -4.56 -11.80
N THR A 5 -20.52 -3.30 -11.69
CA THR A 5 -19.86 -2.30 -10.85
C THR A 5 -19.98 -2.68 -9.37
N GLU A 6 -21.16 -3.14 -8.98
CA GLU A 6 -21.42 -3.65 -7.62
C GLU A 6 -20.53 -4.85 -7.29
N TYR A 7 -20.45 -5.83 -8.21
CA TYR A 7 -19.56 -6.99 -8.05
C TYR A 7 -18.09 -6.59 -7.89
N ARG A 8 -17.63 -5.55 -8.60
CA ARG A 8 -16.24 -5.08 -8.54
C ARG A 8 -15.92 -4.38 -7.22
N ILE A 9 -16.87 -3.62 -6.66
CA ILE A 9 -16.69 -2.83 -5.42
C ILE A 9 -16.95 -3.68 -4.18
N PHE A 10 -18.03 -4.47 -4.13
CA PHE A 10 -18.44 -5.22 -2.93
C PHE A 10 -18.05 -6.69 -3.01
N ASN A 11 -17.01 -7.01 -3.78
CA ASN A 11 -16.52 -8.38 -3.85
C ASN A 11 -16.05 -8.86 -2.47
N LYS A 12 -16.47 -10.05 -2.04
CA LYS A 12 -16.05 -10.65 -0.77
C LYS A 12 -14.53 -10.68 -0.58
N TYR A 13 -13.77 -10.91 -1.65
CA TYR A 13 -12.30 -10.91 -1.56
C TYR A 13 -11.74 -9.51 -1.31
N ARG A 14 -12.37 -8.46 -1.84
CA ARG A 14 -11.95 -7.07 -1.61
C ARG A 14 -12.20 -6.67 -0.15
N VAL A 15 -13.38 -6.99 0.37
CA VAL A 15 -13.75 -6.74 1.77
C VAL A 15 -12.82 -7.51 2.71
N LEU A 16 -12.56 -8.80 2.42
CA LEU A 16 -11.66 -9.61 3.22
C LEU A 16 -10.22 -9.04 3.22
N THR A 17 -9.70 -8.66 2.05
CA THR A 17 -8.37 -8.03 1.95
C THR A 17 -8.33 -6.71 2.73
N LEU A 18 -9.37 -5.86 2.63
CA LEU A 18 -9.46 -4.62 3.42
C LEU A 18 -9.39 -4.91 4.92
N LEU A 19 -10.17 -5.88 5.41
CA LEU A 19 -10.19 -6.24 6.83
C LEU A 19 -8.84 -6.76 7.30
N ILE A 20 -8.22 -7.68 6.54
CA ILE A 20 -6.88 -8.21 6.88
C ILE A 20 -5.84 -7.10 6.86
N PHE A 21 -5.92 -6.17 5.91
CA PHE A 21 -5.00 -5.04 5.80
C PHE A 21 -5.10 -4.10 7.00
N VAL A 22 -6.32 -3.73 7.40
CA VAL A 22 -6.57 -2.89 8.59
C VAL A 22 -6.14 -3.60 9.87
N LEU A 23 -6.44 -4.89 10.02
CA LEU A 23 -5.96 -5.69 11.16
C LEU A 23 -4.42 -5.75 11.19
N GLY A 24 -3.78 -5.83 10.01
CA GLY A 24 -2.33 -5.76 9.87
C GLY A 24 -1.74 -4.47 10.44
N PHE A 25 -2.39 -3.33 10.22
CA PHE A 25 -1.97 -2.07 10.83
C PHE A 25 -2.04 -2.07 12.36
N PHE A 26 -3.15 -2.57 12.92
CA PHE A 26 -3.28 -2.68 14.38
C PHE A 26 -2.23 -3.61 14.99
N LEU A 27 -1.94 -4.74 14.33
CA LEU A 27 -0.88 -5.64 14.75
C LEU A 27 0.49 -4.96 14.66
N SER A 28 0.77 -4.26 13.56
CA SER A 28 2.05 -3.53 13.39
C SER A 28 2.24 -2.51 14.51
N TRP A 29 1.23 -1.68 14.75
CA TRP A 29 1.25 -0.69 15.82
C TRP A 29 1.47 -1.34 17.19
N PHE A 30 0.72 -2.40 17.51
CA PHE A 30 0.79 -3.10 18.79
C PHE A 30 2.18 -3.68 19.10
N PHE A 31 2.88 -4.19 18.08
CA PHE A 31 4.22 -4.75 18.24
C PHE A 31 5.33 -3.70 18.14
N SER A 32 5.24 -2.76 17.20
CA SER A 32 6.28 -1.76 16.92
C SER A 32 6.41 -0.71 18.03
N THR A 33 5.29 -0.26 18.61
CA THR A 33 5.29 0.73 19.71
C THR A 33 5.63 0.17 21.08
N GLY A 34 5.89 -1.14 21.20
CA GLY A 34 6.21 -1.75 22.49
C GLY A 34 5.00 -1.96 23.43
N LEU A 35 3.78 -1.67 22.98
CA LEU A 35 2.54 -1.97 23.73
C LEU A 35 2.46 -3.44 24.16
N TYR A 36 2.88 -4.36 23.30
CA TYR A 36 3.00 -5.78 23.64
C TYR A 36 3.88 -6.02 24.88
N GLN A 37 5.02 -5.35 24.97
CA GLN A 37 5.95 -5.53 26.10
C GLN A 37 5.33 -4.97 27.39
N LEU A 38 4.68 -3.81 27.30
CA LEU A 38 4.01 -3.18 28.44
C LEU A 38 2.85 -4.04 28.95
N VAL A 39 2.01 -4.57 28.06
CA VAL A 39 0.82 -5.35 28.44
C VAL A 39 1.17 -6.74 28.97
N PHE A 40 2.16 -7.42 28.39
CA PHE A 40 2.41 -8.84 28.66
C PHE A 40 3.74 -9.17 29.35
N LYS A 41 4.76 -8.30 29.26
CA LYS A 41 6.11 -8.60 29.78
C LYS A 41 6.51 -7.79 31.00
N PHE A 42 5.92 -6.61 31.19
CA PHE A 42 6.27 -5.75 32.32
C PHE A 42 5.62 -6.24 33.60
N ASN A 43 6.42 -6.53 34.63
CA ASN A 43 5.90 -6.96 35.93
C ASN A 43 5.70 -5.74 36.85
N PHE A 44 4.49 -5.19 36.84
CA PHE A 44 4.12 -4.07 37.72
C PHE A 44 4.04 -4.42 39.21
N ASN A 45 4.21 -5.71 39.56
CA ASN A 45 4.29 -6.19 40.94
C ASN A 45 5.75 -6.45 41.39
N ALA A 46 6.74 -6.01 40.61
CA ALA A 46 8.14 -6.11 41.00
C ALA A 46 8.40 -5.29 42.29
N PRO A 47 9.35 -5.74 43.14
CA PRO A 47 9.65 -5.09 44.42
C PRO A 47 10.13 -3.63 44.27
N ASP A 48 10.53 -3.24 43.06
CA ASP A 48 11.04 -1.91 42.72
C ASP A 48 9.92 -0.91 42.37
N VAL A 49 8.67 -1.38 42.21
CA VAL A 49 7.49 -0.63 41.70
C VAL A 49 6.35 -0.57 42.75
N ILE A 50 6.65 -0.94 44.01
CA ILE A 50 5.63 -1.11 45.06
C ILE A 50 4.90 0.21 45.33
N GLY A 51 3.58 0.21 45.10
CA GLY A 51 2.66 1.30 45.45
C GLY A 51 2.14 2.14 44.28
N HIS A 52 2.84 2.15 43.13
CA HIS A 52 2.48 3.00 41.97
C HIS A 52 2.24 2.22 40.67
N GLY A 53 2.30 0.89 40.66
CA GLY A 53 2.25 0.07 39.43
C GLY A 53 1.10 0.37 38.45
N ILE A 54 -0.10 0.75 38.94
CA ILE A 54 -1.25 1.11 38.08
C ILE A 54 -1.08 2.52 37.48
N GLU A 55 -0.54 3.46 38.25
CA GLU A 55 -0.31 4.84 37.81
C GLU A 55 0.86 4.89 36.82
N ASP A 56 1.94 4.17 37.11
CA ASP A 56 3.10 4.01 36.23
C ASP A 56 2.71 3.30 34.92
N GLN A 57 1.87 2.27 34.99
CA GLN A 57 1.34 1.62 33.79
C GLN A 57 0.55 2.59 32.93
N LYS A 58 -0.35 3.40 33.52
CA LYS A 58 -1.13 4.40 32.78
C LYS A 58 -0.24 5.50 32.19
N PHE A 59 0.77 5.94 32.93
CA PHE A 59 1.73 6.92 32.47
C PHE A 59 2.52 6.42 31.27
N LEU A 60 3.07 5.19 31.36
CA LEU A 60 3.81 4.56 30.27
C LEU A 60 2.92 4.32 29.04
N ILE A 61 1.67 3.87 29.22
CA ILE A 61 0.72 3.73 28.11
C ILE A 61 0.49 5.08 27.42
N ASN A 62 0.23 6.14 28.18
CA ASN A 62 0.01 7.46 27.60
C ASN A 62 1.22 7.98 26.83
N LEU A 63 2.44 7.62 27.26
CA LEU A 63 3.67 7.97 26.54
C LEU A 63 3.80 7.22 25.21
N LEU A 64 3.32 5.97 25.14
CA LEU A 64 3.31 5.16 23.92
C LEU A 64 2.15 5.50 22.96
N LEU A 65 1.10 6.16 23.44
CA LEU A 65 -0.07 6.60 22.64
C LEU A 65 0.21 7.91 21.87
N ASN A 66 1.32 7.91 21.12
CA ASN A 66 1.72 8.98 20.24
C ASN A 66 1.14 8.78 18.83
N PHE A 67 0.57 9.85 18.28
CA PHE A 67 -0.04 9.83 16.96
C PHE A 67 1.00 9.59 15.84
N ASP A 68 2.20 10.12 15.99
CA ASP A 68 3.26 9.92 15.00
C ASP A 68 3.72 8.46 14.97
N ASP A 69 4.06 7.90 16.13
CA ASP A 69 4.46 6.49 16.24
C ASP A 69 3.34 5.54 15.80
N TYR A 70 2.08 5.88 16.07
CA TYR A 70 0.92 5.16 15.60
C TYR A 70 0.85 5.06 14.08
N VAL A 71 1.04 6.17 13.37
CA VAL A 71 1.00 6.16 11.89
C VAL A 71 2.29 5.58 11.32
N SER A 72 3.45 5.98 11.83
CA SER A 72 4.77 5.60 11.33
C SER A 72 5.03 4.09 11.46
N SER A 73 4.56 3.46 12.54
CA SER A 73 4.64 1.99 12.72
C SER A 73 3.93 1.19 11.63
N THR A 74 2.99 1.79 10.89
CA THR A 74 2.33 1.09 9.77
C THR A 74 3.21 0.96 8.54
N PHE A 75 4.17 1.86 8.35
CA PHE A 75 4.97 1.94 7.13
C PHE A 75 5.99 0.81 7.03
N GLU A 76 6.50 0.33 8.17
CA GLU A 76 7.39 -0.83 8.21
C GLU A 76 6.68 -2.09 7.69
N TYR A 77 5.47 -2.33 8.18
CA TYR A 77 4.62 -3.44 7.76
C TYR A 77 4.29 -3.37 6.26
N THR A 78 3.94 -2.20 5.75
CA THR A 78 3.53 -2.03 4.36
C THR A 78 4.71 -2.17 3.42
N THR A 79 5.91 -1.74 3.83
CA THR A 79 7.12 -1.88 3.03
C THR A 79 7.37 -3.34 2.62
N PHE A 80 6.98 -4.33 3.42
CA PHE A 80 7.13 -5.74 3.03
C PHE A 80 5.88 -6.35 2.40
N LEU A 81 4.70 -6.04 2.95
CA LEU A 81 3.47 -6.79 2.62
C LEU A 81 2.59 -6.11 1.57
N MET A 82 2.83 -4.85 1.25
CA MET A 82 2.06 -4.13 0.25
C MET A 82 1.95 -4.83 -1.11
N PRO A 83 3.03 -5.35 -1.74
CA PRO A 83 2.91 -6.08 -3.01
C PRO A 83 2.00 -7.32 -2.91
N VAL A 84 1.96 -7.97 -1.75
CA VAL A 84 1.08 -9.13 -1.49
C VAL A 84 -0.38 -8.69 -1.51
N PHE A 85 -0.72 -7.62 -0.79
CA PHE A 85 -2.09 -7.08 -0.77
C PHE A 85 -2.57 -6.63 -2.14
N VAL A 86 -1.71 -5.96 -2.91
CA VAL A 86 -2.05 -5.57 -4.29
C VAL A 86 -2.31 -6.80 -5.18
N CYS A 87 -1.49 -7.85 -5.04
CA CYS A 87 -1.69 -9.10 -5.80
C CYS A 87 -2.97 -9.83 -5.39
N LEU A 88 -3.32 -9.86 -4.10
CA LEU A 88 -4.57 -10.46 -3.60
C LEU A 88 -5.80 -9.77 -4.20
N LEU A 89 -5.82 -8.43 -4.23
CA LEU A 89 -6.90 -7.67 -4.87
C LEU A 89 -6.95 -7.92 -6.38
N SER A 90 -5.79 -8.12 -7.00
CA SER A 90 -5.67 -8.37 -8.43
C SER A 90 -6.31 -9.70 -8.89
N ILE A 91 -6.54 -10.65 -7.98
CA ILE A 91 -7.24 -11.91 -8.26
C ILE A 91 -8.64 -11.66 -8.84
N ILE A 92 -9.33 -10.60 -8.39
CA ILE A 92 -10.68 -10.25 -8.85
C ILE A 92 -10.66 -9.98 -10.36
N TYR A 93 -9.71 -9.16 -10.82
CA TYR A 93 -9.53 -8.87 -12.24
C TYR A 93 -9.13 -10.12 -13.03
N ILE A 94 -8.20 -10.94 -12.51
CA ILE A 94 -7.76 -12.17 -13.19
C ILE A 94 -8.92 -13.15 -13.39
N LYS A 95 -9.80 -13.28 -12.40
CA LYS A 95 -11.02 -14.09 -12.52
C LYS A 95 -12.00 -13.50 -13.55
N GLU A 96 -12.20 -12.18 -13.52
CA GLU A 96 -13.06 -11.50 -14.49
C GLU A 96 -12.53 -11.62 -15.93
N LYS A 97 -11.20 -11.55 -16.11
CA LYS A 97 -10.51 -11.74 -17.39
C LYS A 97 -10.84 -13.10 -18.01
N LYS A 98 -10.74 -14.17 -17.21
CA LYS A 98 -10.97 -15.55 -17.66
C LYS A 98 -12.42 -15.88 -17.97
N GLY A 99 -13.36 -15.21 -17.30
CA GLY A 99 -14.79 -15.43 -17.48
C GLY A 99 -15.43 -14.34 -18.33
N LEU A 100 -15.88 -13.28 -17.66
CA LEU A 100 -16.81 -12.28 -18.19
C LEU A 100 -16.21 -11.43 -19.32
N LEU A 101 -14.92 -11.08 -19.22
CA LEU A 101 -14.27 -10.22 -20.21
C LEU A 101 -14.15 -10.92 -21.57
N LEU A 102 -13.93 -12.24 -21.61
CA LEU A 102 -13.85 -13.01 -22.86
C LEU A 102 -15.15 -12.89 -23.68
N TYR A 103 -16.31 -13.01 -23.03
CA TYR A 103 -17.61 -12.83 -23.69
C TYR A 103 -17.88 -11.38 -24.10
N LYS A 104 -17.40 -10.41 -23.32
CA LYS A 104 -17.53 -8.99 -23.64
C LYS A 104 -16.64 -8.58 -24.82
N TYR A 105 -15.48 -9.21 -24.97
CA TYR A 105 -14.56 -8.96 -26.07
C TYR A 105 -15.16 -9.35 -27.42
N ILE A 106 -15.79 -10.54 -27.50
CA ILE A 106 -16.44 -11.03 -28.73
C ILE A 106 -17.54 -10.07 -29.22
N ARG A 107 -18.21 -9.38 -28.29
CA ARG A 107 -19.37 -8.51 -28.60
C ARG A 107 -19.01 -7.04 -28.86
N THR A 108 -17.77 -6.61 -28.62
CA THR A 108 -17.40 -5.17 -28.68
C THR A 108 -16.43 -4.87 -29.82
N LYS A 109 -16.85 -3.99 -30.74
CA LYS A 109 -16.01 -3.51 -31.87
C LYS A 109 -14.74 -2.74 -31.45
N LYS A 110 -14.63 -2.31 -30.19
CA LYS A 110 -13.49 -1.54 -29.64
C LYS A 110 -12.79 -2.32 -28.52
N PHE A 111 -12.12 -3.41 -28.88
CA PHE A 111 -11.39 -4.29 -27.97
C PHE A 111 -10.35 -3.52 -27.12
N LYS A 112 -9.43 -2.80 -27.76
CA LYS A 112 -8.33 -2.05 -27.10
C LYS A 112 -8.85 -1.11 -26.01
N LYS A 113 -9.86 -0.30 -26.34
CA LYS A 113 -10.47 0.66 -25.41
C LYS A 113 -11.12 -0.05 -24.22
N THR A 114 -11.79 -1.18 -24.46
CA THR A 114 -12.47 -1.94 -23.40
C THR A 114 -11.47 -2.60 -22.44
N LEU A 115 -10.37 -3.15 -22.98
CA LEU A 115 -9.28 -3.72 -22.18
C LEU A 115 -8.63 -2.67 -21.28
N LEU A 116 -8.17 -1.56 -21.87
CA LEU A 116 -7.50 -0.47 -21.13
C LEU A 116 -8.41 0.12 -20.06
N ASN A 117 -9.69 0.37 -20.39
CA ASN A 117 -10.65 0.87 -19.42
C ASN A 117 -10.88 -0.12 -18.27
N SER A 118 -10.87 -1.43 -18.54
CA SER A 118 -11.00 -2.42 -17.47
C SER A 118 -9.77 -2.43 -16.56
N ILE A 119 -8.56 -2.42 -17.12
CA ILE A 119 -7.31 -2.35 -16.34
C ILE A 119 -7.34 -1.12 -15.43
N PHE A 120 -7.67 0.05 -16.00
CA PHE A 120 -7.70 1.32 -15.27
C PHE A 120 -8.77 1.36 -14.17
N ILE A 121 -10.00 0.91 -14.45
CA ILE A 121 -11.07 0.89 -13.44
C ILE A 121 -10.73 -0.06 -12.29
N HIS A 122 -10.18 -1.23 -12.58
CA HIS A 122 -9.80 -2.18 -11.53
C HIS A 122 -8.62 -1.67 -10.70
N SER A 123 -7.64 -1.00 -11.31
CA SER A 123 -6.50 -0.43 -10.58
C SER A 123 -6.94 0.72 -9.69
N LEU A 124 -7.88 1.56 -10.14
CA LEU A 124 -8.51 2.59 -9.30
C LEU A 124 -9.23 1.97 -8.11
N TYR A 125 -10.09 0.98 -8.31
CA TYR A 125 -10.79 0.37 -7.18
C TYR A 125 -9.82 -0.24 -6.17
N ASN A 126 -8.75 -0.89 -6.63
CA ASN A 126 -7.72 -1.43 -5.74
C ASN A 126 -7.03 -0.33 -4.93
N ALA A 127 -6.62 0.75 -5.60
CA ALA A 127 -5.99 1.90 -4.95
C ALA A 127 -6.91 2.54 -3.89
N PHE A 128 -8.17 2.77 -4.23
CA PHE A 128 -9.16 3.26 -3.28
C PHE A 128 -9.39 2.30 -2.11
N THR A 129 -9.35 0.98 -2.33
CA THR A 129 -9.57 0.02 -1.24
C THR A 129 -8.47 0.10 -0.19
N LEU A 130 -7.20 0.03 -0.61
CA LEU A 130 -6.09 0.07 0.36
C LEU A 130 -5.93 1.45 0.99
N TYR A 131 -6.15 2.52 0.22
CA TYR A 131 -6.15 3.88 0.76
C TYR A 131 -7.30 4.10 1.76
N LEU A 132 -8.51 3.60 1.49
CA LEU A 132 -9.62 3.64 2.45
C LEU A 132 -9.26 2.91 3.75
N GLY A 133 -8.59 1.75 3.67
CA GLY A 133 -8.11 1.03 4.84
C GLY A 133 -7.17 1.87 5.70
N PHE A 134 -6.24 2.59 5.06
CA PHE A 134 -5.37 3.55 5.75
C PHE A 134 -6.14 4.72 6.37
N VAL A 135 -7.09 5.32 5.65
CA VAL A 135 -7.90 6.43 6.19
C VAL A 135 -8.72 5.99 7.41
N ILE A 136 -9.31 4.78 7.38
CA ILE A 136 -10.01 4.22 8.54
C ILE A 136 -9.07 4.10 9.74
N PHE A 137 -7.87 3.55 9.52
CA PHE A 137 -6.87 3.41 10.57
C PHE A 137 -6.42 4.77 11.14
N LEU A 138 -6.22 5.77 10.27
CA LEU A 138 -5.84 7.13 10.65
C LEU A 138 -6.93 7.81 11.49
N VAL A 139 -8.20 7.70 11.10
CA VAL A 139 -9.34 8.24 11.85
C VAL A 139 -9.43 7.62 13.25
N ILE A 140 -9.20 6.31 13.36
CA ILE A 140 -9.15 5.64 14.66
C ILE A 140 -7.97 6.16 15.50
N GLY A 141 -6.81 6.39 14.88
CA GLY A 141 -5.63 6.97 15.54
C GLY A 141 -5.88 8.36 16.12
N LEU A 142 -6.68 9.19 15.45
CA LEU A 142 -7.06 10.53 15.94
C LEU A 142 -7.95 10.48 17.19
N ILE A 143 -8.71 9.40 17.38
CA ILE A 143 -9.59 9.23 18.54
C ILE A 143 -8.79 8.69 19.74
N ILE A 144 -7.80 7.83 19.48
CA ILE A 144 -7.06 7.09 20.52
C ILE A 144 -5.87 7.90 21.06
N ASN A 145 -5.07 8.53 20.18
CA ASN A 145 -3.82 9.16 20.56
C ASN A 145 -4.03 10.60 21.04
N LYS A 146 -3.39 10.96 22.16
CA LYS A 146 -3.60 12.25 22.84
C LYS A 146 -2.36 13.11 22.95
N THR A 147 -1.17 12.55 22.71
CA THR A 147 0.08 13.27 22.88
C THR A 147 0.46 14.05 21.63
N PRO A 148 1.12 15.21 21.79
CA PRO A 148 1.61 16.01 20.68
C PRO A 148 2.68 15.26 19.90
N ILE A 149 2.80 15.65 18.64
CA ILE A 149 3.75 15.10 17.67
C ILE A 149 5.16 15.55 18.01
N ILE A 150 6.12 14.61 17.93
CA ILE A 150 7.47 14.77 18.49
C ILE A 150 8.54 14.96 17.40
N THR A 151 8.33 14.48 16.17
CA THR A 151 9.39 14.44 15.15
C THR A 151 9.17 15.43 14.00
N ASP A 152 10.22 16.11 13.52
CA ASP A 152 10.13 16.94 12.32
C ASP A 152 10.28 16.07 11.07
N ASN A 153 9.20 15.88 10.30
CA ASN A 153 9.33 15.38 8.94
C ASN A 153 9.38 16.54 7.93
N THR A 154 10.45 16.59 7.14
CA THR A 154 10.70 17.69 6.19
C THR A 154 10.28 17.38 4.76
N PHE A 155 9.73 16.19 4.49
CA PHE A 155 9.44 15.72 3.13
C PHE A 155 8.64 16.72 2.29
N LEU A 156 7.55 17.27 2.84
CA LEU A 156 6.66 18.20 2.13
C LEU A 156 7.09 19.67 2.21
N ASN A 157 8.18 19.99 2.90
CA ASN A 157 8.60 21.38 3.11
C ASN A 157 8.93 22.11 1.80
N SER A 158 9.41 21.39 0.78
CA SER A 158 9.71 21.98 -0.53
C SER A 158 8.46 22.47 -1.29
N PHE A 159 7.28 21.93 -0.98
CA PHE A 159 6.02 22.33 -1.63
C PHE A 159 5.19 23.28 -0.77
N PHE A 160 5.15 23.06 0.54
CA PHE A 160 4.25 23.78 1.45
C PHE A 160 4.96 24.73 2.42
N GLY A 161 6.29 24.81 2.35
CA GLY A 161 7.11 25.61 3.26
C GLY A 161 7.50 24.85 4.53
N ASN A 162 8.45 25.42 5.27
CA ASN A 162 8.98 24.81 6.49
C ASN A 162 7.90 24.74 7.59
N GLY A 163 7.84 23.61 8.31
CA GLY A 163 6.93 23.41 9.44
C GLY A 163 5.50 22.98 9.05
N PHE A 164 5.24 22.63 7.79
CA PHE A 164 3.93 22.13 7.36
C PHE A 164 3.48 20.89 8.14
N TYR A 165 4.43 19.99 8.42
CA TYR A 165 4.19 18.77 9.20
C TYR A 165 3.62 19.06 10.60
N PHE A 166 4.19 20.05 11.31
CA PHE A 166 3.71 20.46 12.63
C PHE A 166 2.35 21.16 12.59
N ASN A 167 2.18 22.06 11.63
CA ASN A 167 0.98 22.88 11.55
C ASN A 167 -0.25 22.05 11.12
N HIS A 168 -0.04 21.05 10.25
CA HIS A 168 -1.11 20.27 9.64
C HIS A 168 -0.75 18.76 9.55
N PRO A 169 -0.59 18.07 10.68
CA PRO A 169 -0.10 16.69 10.72
C PRO A 169 -1.06 15.69 10.08
N VAL A 170 -2.36 15.87 10.29
CA VAL A 170 -3.40 15.01 9.69
C VAL A 170 -3.34 15.10 8.16
N THR A 171 -3.26 16.33 7.64
CA THR A 171 -3.17 16.59 6.20
C THR A 171 -1.87 16.04 5.62
N TYR A 172 -0.77 16.15 6.36
CA TYR A 172 0.51 15.57 5.99
C TYR A 172 0.39 14.05 5.77
N TYR A 173 -0.13 13.31 6.75
CA TYR A 173 -0.26 11.85 6.62
C TYR A 173 -1.28 11.43 5.57
N LEU A 174 -2.32 12.24 5.31
CA LEU A 174 -3.23 11.98 4.18
C LEU A 174 -2.49 12.08 2.84
N ILE A 175 -1.68 13.12 2.64
CA ILE A 175 -0.87 13.29 1.42
C ILE A 175 0.15 12.16 1.30
N GLU A 176 0.84 11.83 2.39
CA GLU A 176 1.79 10.73 2.44
C GLU A 176 1.12 9.40 2.11
N GLY A 177 -0.07 9.16 2.67
CA GLY A 177 -0.88 7.98 2.41
C GLY A 177 -1.37 7.89 0.97
N ILE A 178 -1.62 9.01 0.28
CA ILE A 178 -1.92 9.00 -1.16
C ILE A 178 -0.72 8.42 -1.92
N ILE A 179 0.50 8.82 -1.58
CA ILE A 179 1.70 8.33 -2.28
C ILE A 179 1.91 6.84 -1.97
N LYS A 180 1.97 6.48 -0.69
CA LYS A 180 2.29 5.11 -0.23
C LYS A 180 1.17 4.11 -0.55
N PHE A 181 -0.10 4.47 -0.35
CA PHE A 181 -1.21 3.53 -0.51
C PHE A 181 -1.93 3.66 -1.83
N PHE A 182 -2.24 4.87 -2.28
CA PHE A 182 -3.03 5.04 -3.50
C PHE A 182 -2.16 4.87 -4.76
N ILE A 183 -1.13 5.70 -4.93
CA ILE A 183 -0.30 5.74 -6.15
C ILE A 183 0.46 4.42 -6.33
N PHE A 184 1.10 3.92 -5.27
CA PHE A 184 1.79 2.64 -5.34
C PHE A 184 0.84 1.50 -5.74
N THR A 185 -0.30 1.34 -5.05
CA THR A 185 -1.27 0.28 -5.37
C THR A 185 -1.78 0.39 -6.80
N PHE A 186 -2.04 1.61 -7.26
CA PHE A 186 -2.52 1.87 -8.61
C PHE A 186 -1.52 1.35 -9.65
N VAL A 187 -0.25 1.76 -9.53
CA VAL A 187 0.82 1.36 -10.45
C VAL A 187 1.07 -0.15 -10.38
N TYR A 188 1.18 -0.71 -9.16
CA TYR A 188 1.45 -2.13 -8.98
C TYR A 188 0.28 -3.03 -9.41
N SER A 189 -0.96 -2.52 -9.35
CA SER A 189 -2.12 -3.21 -9.91
C SER A 189 -2.04 -3.25 -11.43
N ILE A 190 -1.68 -2.15 -12.09
CA ILE A 190 -1.47 -2.11 -13.56
C ILE A 190 -0.38 -3.11 -13.96
N PHE A 191 0.71 -3.17 -13.21
CA PHE A 191 1.79 -4.14 -13.40
C PHE A 191 1.33 -5.59 -13.25
N THR A 192 0.55 -5.88 -12.22
CA THR A 192 -0.01 -7.22 -12.03
C THR A 192 -0.96 -7.59 -13.16
N PHE A 193 -1.80 -6.65 -13.61
CA PHE A 193 -2.75 -6.86 -14.70
C PHE A 193 -2.05 -7.06 -16.03
N SER A 194 -1.00 -6.31 -16.34
CA SER A 194 -0.23 -6.46 -17.58
C SER A 194 0.46 -7.83 -17.66
N ILE A 195 1.04 -8.33 -16.55
CA ILE A 195 1.55 -9.70 -16.46
C ILE A 195 0.44 -10.73 -16.70
N SER A 196 -0.75 -10.50 -16.17
CA SER A 196 -1.90 -11.37 -16.40
C SER A 196 -2.33 -11.44 -17.86
N LEU A 197 -1.99 -10.44 -18.70
CA LEU A 197 -2.28 -10.46 -20.13
C LEU A 197 -1.45 -11.51 -20.86
N VAL A 198 -0.19 -11.66 -20.47
CA VAL A 198 0.77 -12.58 -21.12
C VAL A 198 0.75 -13.96 -20.49
N THR A 199 0.38 -14.08 -19.21
CA THR A 199 0.38 -15.35 -18.47
C THR A 199 -1.03 -15.95 -18.31
N ASN A 200 -1.16 -17.25 -18.58
CA ASN A 200 -2.45 -17.96 -18.45
C ASN A 200 -2.70 -18.52 -17.04
N LYS A 201 -1.65 -18.81 -16.27
CA LYS A 201 -1.75 -19.38 -14.92
C LYS A 201 -1.81 -18.27 -13.87
N MET A 202 -2.85 -18.29 -13.03
CA MET A 202 -3.07 -17.29 -11.96
C MET A 202 -1.90 -17.22 -10.98
N ARG A 203 -1.23 -18.35 -10.70
CA ARG A 203 -0.06 -18.41 -9.81
C ARG A 203 1.07 -17.48 -10.26
N TYR A 204 1.37 -17.43 -11.56
CA TYR A 204 2.43 -16.58 -12.10
C TYR A 204 2.07 -15.10 -12.05
N CYS A 205 0.78 -14.77 -12.19
CA CYS A 205 0.31 -13.40 -12.04
C CYS A 205 0.52 -12.85 -10.62
N ILE A 206 0.66 -13.71 -9.60
CA ILE A 206 0.89 -13.31 -8.20
C ILE A 206 2.37 -13.37 -7.85
N ILE A 207 3.05 -14.46 -8.23
CA ILE A 207 4.45 -14.69 -7.86
C ILE A 207 5.38 -13.70 -8.58
N ILE A 208 5.13 -13.40 -9.86
CA ILE A 208 6.03 -12.52 -10.64
C ILE A 208 6.06 -11.09 -10.06
N PRO A 209 4.93 -10.40 -9.79
CA PRO A 209 5.00 -9.08 -9.19
C PRO A 209 5.63 -9.06 -7.79
N ILE A 210 5.31 -10.03 -6.94
CA ILE A 210 5.88 -10.13 -5.58
C ILE A 210 7.39 -10.38 -5.66
N GLY A 211 7.80 -11.33 -6.50
CA GLY A 211 9.21 -11.64 -6.74
C GLY A 211 9.94 -10.43 -7.30
N PHE A 212 9.36 -9.74 -8.29
CA PHE A 212 9.93 -8.51 -8.84
C PHE A 212 10.15 -7.48 -7.73
N TYR A 213 9.16 -7.22 -6.87
CA TYR A 213 9.32 -6.33 -5.72
C TYR A 213 10.50 -6.73 -4.85
N LEU A 214 10.51 -7.95 -4.33
CA LEU A 214 11.50 -8.39 -3.35
C LEU A 214 12.91 -8.48 -3.94
N PHE A 215 13.06 -9.06 -5.13
CA PHE A 215 14.36 -9.19 -5.78
C PHE A 215 14.95 -7.82 -6.15
N THR A 216 14.15 -6.91 -6.71
CA THR A 216 14.66 -5.57 -7.03
C THR A 216 14.95 -4.76 -5.78
N SER A 217 14.16 -4.90 -4.71
CA SER A 217 14.47 -4.28 -3.43
C SER A 217 15.79 -4.78 -2.83
N ILE A 218 16.11 -6.07 -2.95
CA ILE A 218 17.40 -6.63 -2.50
C ILE A 218 18.54 -6.15 -3.39
N ILE A 219 18.40 -6.25 -4.71
CA ILE A 219 19.46 -5.89 -5.67
C ILE A 219 19.79 -4.40 -5.56
N PHE A 220 18.80 -3.52 -5.63
CA PHE A 220 19.03 -2.07 -5.61
C PHE A 220 19.28 -1.54 -4.19
N GLY A 221 18.57 -2.08 -3.20
CA GLY A 221 18.70 -1.64 -1.80
C GLY A 221 19.99 -2.12 -1.14
N ALA A 222 20.25 -3.43 -1.11
CA ALA A 222 21.38 -4.01 -0.39
C ALA A 222 22.59 -4.28 -1.28
N GLY A 223 22.38 -4.61 -2.57
CA GLY A 223 23.48 -4.94 -3.48
C GLY A 223 24.19 -3.70 -4.05
N MET A 224 23.43 -2.86 -4.76
CA MET A 224 23.97 -1.71 -5.51
C MET A 224 23.92 -0.39 -4.71
N ASN A 225 23.24 -0.35 -3.56
CA ASN A 225 22.99 0.86 -2.76
C ASN A 225 22.34 2.02 -3.54
N ILE A 226 21.56 1.72 -4.58
CA ILE A 226 20.80 2.71 -5.35
C ILE A 226 19.36 2.72 -4.82
N GLN A 227 19.14 3.41 -3.71
CA GLN A 227 17.85 3.40 -3.03
C GLN A 227 16.71 4.00 -3.87
N GLU A 228 17.00 4.94 -4.78
CA GLU A 228 16.00 5.57 -5.66
C GLU A 228 15.38 4.60 -6.68
N LEU A 229 16.02 3.44 -6.92
CA LEU A 229 15.48 2.39 -7.79
C LEU A 229 14.82 1.25 -6.99
N ASN A 230 14.96 1.27 -5.67
CA ASN A 230 14.37 0.26 -4.79
C ASN A 230 12.85 0.48 -4.66
N PRO A 231 11.98 -0.47 -5.06
CA PRO A 231 10.53 -0.31 -4.91
C PRO A 231 10.05 -0.12 -3.46
N ALA A 232 10.82 -0.58 -2.47
CA ALA A 232 10.58 -0.32 -1.06
C ALA A 232 10.72 1.15 -0.67
N PHE A 233 11.51 1.93 -1.43
CA PHE A 233 11.69 3.36 -1.19
C PHE A 233 10.36 4.13 -1.24
N THR A 234 9.46 3.79 -2.17
CA THR A 234 8.13 4.42 -2.25
C THR A 234 7.27 4.17 -1.01
N GLN A 235 7.50 3.09 -0.27
CA GLN A 235 6.77 2.77 0.97
C GLN A 235 7.46 3.33 2.22
N GLY A 236 8.79 3.42 2.21
CA GLY A 236 9.61 3.80 3.36
C GLY A 236 10.29 5.17 3.27
N PHE A 237 9.88 6.07 2.36
CA PHE A 237 10.59 7.34 2.15
C PHE A 237 10.61 8.26 3.39
N SER A 238 9.67 8.08 4.32
CA SER A 238 9.58 8.85 5.57
C SER A 238 10.76 8.65 6.51
N SER A 239 11.50 7.56 6.36
CA SER A 239 12.68 7.25 7.19
C SER A 239 13.94 8.00 6.75
N TYR A 240 13.88 8.73 5.63
CA TYR A 240 15.02 9.44 5.08
C TYR A 240 14.88 10.94 5.28
N VAL A 241 16.01 11.57 5.58
CA VAL A 241 16.09 13.01 5.81
C VAL A 241 16.17 13.74 4.46
N SER A 242 15.42 14.84 4.32
CA SER A 242 15.56 15.84 3.25
C SER A 242 15.55 15.31 1.80
N ILE A 243 14.67 14.35 1.50
CA ILE A 243 14.43 13.90 0.12
C ILE A 243 13.60 14.93 -0.67
N ASN A 244 13.95 15.15 -1.94
CA ASN A 244 13.07 15.80 -2.91
C ASN A 244 11.85 14.89 -3.20
N PRO A 245 10.61 15.34 -2.97
CA PRO A 245 9.39 14.53 -3.15
C PRO A 245 9.24 13.80 -4.48
N LEU A 246 9.78 14.36 -5.56
CA LEU A 246 9.68 13.77 -6.88
C LEU A 246 10.45 12.43 -6.98
N ARG A 247 11.48 12.24 -6.15
CA ARG A 247 12.29 11.01 -6.16
C ARG A 247 11.51 9.78 -5.74
N VAL A 248 10.44 9.95 -4.97
CA VAL A 248 9.58 8.86 -4.48
C VAL A 248 8.88 8.10 -5.61
N PHE A 249 8.72 8.74 -6.78
CA PHE A 249 8.10 8.14 -7.95
C PHE A 249 9.08 7.40 -8.88
N ILE A 250 10.40 7.58 -8.70
CA ILE A 250 11.42 6.94 -9.56
C ILE A 250 11.30 5.40 -9.56
N PRO A 251 11.14 4.71 -8.41
CA PRO A 251 10.99 3.26 -8.40
C PRO A 251 9.76 2.75 -9.16
N LEU A 252 8.74 3.59 -9.34
CA LEU A 252 7.49 3.24 -10.03
C LEU A 252 7.62 3.31 -11.56
N ILE A 253 8.67 3.94 -12.09
CA ILE A 253 8.86 4.08 -13.54
C ILE A 253 9.08 2.71 -14.19
N ILE A 254 9.90 1.85 -13.59
CA ILE A 254 10.21 0.52 -14.12
C ILE A 254 8.94 -0.35 -14.28
N PRO A 255 8.10 -0.54 -13.25
CA PRO A 255 6.88 -1.34 -13.41
C PRO A 255 5.90 -0.70 -14.40
N ILE A 256 5.84 0.62 -14.54
CA ILE A 256 5.02 1.29 -15.57
C ILE A 256 5.53 0.94 -16.97
N LEU A 257 6.83 1.07 -17.23
CA LEU A 257 7.44 0.78 -18.53
C LEU A 257 7.20 -0.67 -18.94
N ILE A 258 7.42 -1.62 -18.02
CA ILE A 258 7.14 -3.05 -18.26
C ILE A 258 5.65 -3.25 -18.56
N SER A 259 4.77 -2.57 -17.83
CA SER A 259 3.32 -2.69 -18.03
C SER A 259 2.89 -2.21 -19.41
N VAL A 260 3.37 -1.04 -19.83
CA VAL A 260 3.08 -0.46 -21.15
C VAL A 260 3.57 -1.39 -22.25
N PHE A 261 4.81 -1.89 -22.14
CA PHE A 261 5.38 -2.84 -23.09
C PHE A 261 4.53 -4.12 -23.21
N LEU A 262 4.16 -4.75 -22.09
CA LEU A 262 3.36 -5.98 -22.10
C LEU A 262 1.95 -5.76 -22.64
N ILE A 263 1.33 -4.61 -22.36
CA ILE A 263 0.01 -4.26 -22.90
C ILE A 263 0.09 -4.08 -24.43
N ILE A 264 1.08 -3.34 -24.94
CA ILE A 264 1.29 -3.13 -26.38
C ILE A 264 1.57 -4.46 -27.07
N TYR A 265 2.46 -5.28 -26.49
CA TYR A 265 2.78 -6.61 -27.00
C TYR A 265 1.54 -7.51 -27.09
N HIS A 266 0.68 -7.51 -26.07
CA HIS A 266 -0.55 -8.30 -26.09
C HIS A 266 -1.52 -7.83 -27.19
N ILE A 267 -1.72 -6.50 -27.29
CA ILE A 267 -2.62 -5.90 -28.27
C ILE A 267 -2.16 -6.21 -29.71
N THR A 268 -0.88 -6.02 -30.01
CA THR A 268 -0.32 -6.27 -31.35
C THR A 268 -0.37 -7.75 -31.74
N ARG A 269 -0.19 -8.65 -30.78
CA ARG A 269 -0.33 -10.10 -31.02
C ARG A 269 -1.79 -10.51 -31.28
N SER A 270 -2.77 -9.93 -30.57
CA SER A 270 -4.18 -10.26 -30.81
C SER A 270 -4.64 -9.85 -32.21
N GLU A 271 -4.15 -8.73 -32.74
CA GLU A 271 -4.51 -8.28 -34.10
C GLU A 271 -3.97 -9.20 -35.20
N ARG A 272 -2.87 -9.91 -34.95
CA ARG A 272 -2.29 -10.87 -35.91
C ARG A 272 -3.05 -12.21 -36.00
N ILE A 273 -3.98 -12.47 -35.07
CA ILE A 273 -4.78 -13.71 -35.06
C ILE A 273 -6.12 -13.48 -35.78
N GLU A 274 -6.55 -12.22 -35.90
CA GLU A 274 -7.81 -11.82 -36.54
C GLU A 274 -7.63 -11.34 -38.00
N ALA A 275 -6.40 -11.32 -38.53
CA ALA A 275 -6.04 -10.97 -39.91
C ALA A 275 -5.57 -12.20 -40.67
#